data_AF-X0RWZ0-F1
#
_entry.id   AF-X0RWZ0-F1
#
_cell.length_a   1.000
_cell.length_b   1.000
_cell.length_c   1.000
_cell.angle_alpha   90.00
_cell.angle_beta   90.00
_cell.angle_gamma   90.00
#
_symmetry.space_group_name_H-M   'P 1'
#
loop_
_entity.id
_entity.type
_entity.pdbx_description
1 polymer ?
#
loop_
_entity_poly.entity_id
_entity_poly.type
_entity_poly.pdbx_seq_one_letter_code
_entity_poly.pdbx_strand_id
1 'polypeptide(L)'
;MRCVYLDPTSEYFHLAQRNRLTFFRELGEKRIIKNGIEQSQAEYEWELYQKYIGEITDNFKEAYDKLKVIYKEVEKEIDNVEASLGASKAKEMNEFAEEILLPLKYLVKHSAFREEQECRMIYITSIDRPEVTMEYGSFLYVEYEPSVKEHLDKIYIAPAALHHKRYFDHLLKDVDVPVEVSGNVFR
;
A
#
# COMPACT_ATOMS: atom_id res chain seq x y z
N MET A 1 -3.93 0.83 -4.49
CA MET A 1 -4.38 0.29 -3.18
C MET A 1 -3.60 0.97 -2.07
N ARG A 2 -4.23 1.40 -0.97
CA ARG A 2 -3.55 2.01 0.20
C ARG A 2 -3.55 1.00 1.35
N CYS A 3 -2.50 0.98 2.16
CA CYS A 3 -2.50 0.17 3.38
C CYS A 3 -3.49 0.74 4.39
N VAL A 4 -4.19 -0.14 5.10
CA VAL A 4 -5.09 0.20 6.19
C VAL A 4 -4.46 -0.25 7.50
N TYR A 5 -4.37 0.64 8.47
CA TYR A 5 -3.94 0.31 9.83
C TYR A 5 -5.17 0.19 10.70
N LEU A 6 -5.37 -0.96 11.34
CA LEU A 6 -6.46 -1.19 12.29
C LEU A 6 -5.91 -1.46 13.68
N ASP A 7 -6.56 -0.89 14.69
CA ASP A 7 -6.41 -1.34 16.08
C ASP A 7 -7.58 -2.26 16.44
N PRO A 8 -7.33 -3.54 16.77
CA PRO A 8 -8.39 -4.49 17.09
C PRO A 8 -9.17 -4.13 18.37
N THR A 9 -8.64 -3.22 19.20
CA THR A 9 -9.21 -2.91 20.52
C THR A 9 -10.06 -1.64 20.52
N SER A 10 -9.62 -0.56 19.87
CA SER A 10 -10.24 0.77 19.97
C SER A 10 -11.14 1.17 18.80
N GLU A 11 -11.38 0.26 17.85
CA GLU A 11 -12.02 0.53 16.54
C GLU A 11 -11.29 1.61 15.70
N TYR A 12 -10.12 2.05 16.15
CA TYR A 12 -9.32 3.03 15.44
C TYR A 12 -8.82 2.45 14.13
N PHE A 13 -9.00 3.20 13.05
CA PHE A 13 -8.36 2.92 11.77
C PHE A 13 -7.63 4.14 11.23
N HIS A 14 -6.63 3.88 10.40
CA HIS A 14 -5.90 4.91 9.68
C HIS A 14 -5.57 4.43 8.27
N LEU A 15 -5.76 5.29 7.27
CA LEU A 15 -5.32 5.00 5.91
C LEU A 15 -3.93 5.56 5.68
N ALA A 16 -3.05 4.77 5.06
CA ALA A 16 -1.74 5.23 4.65
C ALA A 16 -1.85 6.48 3.77
N GLN A 17 -1.18 7.55 4.20
CA GLN A 17 -1.24 8.86 3.57
C GLN A 17 0.13 9.53 3.52
N ARG A 18 0.31 10.42 2.53
CA ARG A 18 1.50 11.26 2.43
C ARG A 18 1.57 12.20 3.63
N ASN A 19 2.79 12.40 4.14
CA ASN A 19 3.03 13.39 5.17
C ASN A 19 3.08 14.79 4.54
N ARG A 20 2.51 15.80 5.21
CA ARG A 20 2.61 17.22 4.82
C ARG A 20 4.03 17.62 4.41
N LEU A 21 5.04 17.19 5.17
CA LEU A 21 6.45 17.49 4.88
C LEU A 21 6.90 17.05 3.47
N THR A 22 6.31 15.99 2.91
CA THR A 22 6.66 15.52 1.54
C THR A 22 6.31 16.56 0.48
N PHE A 23 5.19 17.26 0.63
CA PHE A 23 4.79 18.33 -0.29
C PHE A 23 5.78 19.50 -0.26
N PHE A 24 6.26 19.89 0.93
CA PHE A 24 7.28 20.93 1.06
C PHE A 24 8.63 20.52 0.47
N ARG A 25 9.01 19.24 0.61
CA ARG A 25 10.27 18.74 0.02
C ARG A 25 10.22 18.66 -1.50
N GLU A 26 9.08 18.31 -2.08
CA GLU A 26 8.90 18.17 -3.53
C GLU A 26 8.70 19.52 -4.23
N LEU A 27 7.97 20.44 -3.58
CA LEU A 27 7.59 21.72 -4.19
C LEU A 27 8.49 22.88 -3.74
N GLY A 28 9.24 22.73 -2.66
CA GLY A 28 10.18 23.73 -2.16
C GLY A 28 9.51 25.08 -1.92
N GLU A 29 10.11 26.16 -2.42
CA GLU A 29 9.63 27.54 -2.28
C GLU A 29 8.68 27.98 -3.42
N LYS A 30 8.19 27.06 -4.25
CA LYS A 30 7.28 27.40 -5.34
C LYS A 30 6.01 28.07 -4.82
N ARG A 31 5.60 29.13 -5.51
CA ARG A 31 4.39 29.90 -5.22
C ARG A 31 3.39 29.83 -6.36
N ILE A 32 2.12 29.97 -6.02
CA ILE A 32 1.00 30.03 -6.97
C ILE A 32 0.12 31.23 -6.64
N ILE A 33 -0.61 31.72 -7.64
CA ILE A 33 -1.64 32.74 -7.47
C ILE A 33 -2.99 32.06 -7.50
N LYS A 34 -3.74 32.11 -6.41
CA LYS A 34 -5.11 31.59 -6.31
C LYS A 34 -6.03 32.72 -5.87
N ASN A 35 -7.12 32.95 -6.61
CA ASN A 35 -8.06 34.04 -6.35
C ASN A 35 -7.36 35.42 -6.19
N GLY A 36 -6.29 35.65 -6.94
CA GLY A 36 -5.50 36.89 -6.88
C GLY A 36 -4.53 37.02 -5.71
N ILE A 37 -4.40 35.98 -4.87
CA ILE A 37 -3.50 35.96 -3.71
C ILE A 37 -2.34 34.99 -3.99
N GLU A 38 -1.11 35.46 -3.80
CA GLU A 38 0.08 34.61 -3.86
C GLU A 38 0.20 33.75 -2.59
N GLN A 39 0.37 32.44 -2.75
CA GLN A 39 0.53 31.51 -1.62
C GLN A 39 1.50 30.36 -1.98
N SER A 40 1.96 29.64 -0.97
CA SER A 40 2.80 28.45 -1.14
C SER A 40 2.08 27.38 -1.95
N GLN A 41 2.73 26.88 -3.01
CA GLN A 41 2.20 25.76 -3.78
C GLN A 41 2.08 24.50 -2.91
N ALA A 42 3.04 24.26 -2.02
CA ALA A 42 3.05 23.10 -1.13
C ALA A 42 1.83 23.06 -0.20
N GLU A 43 1.44 24.22 0.34
CA GLU A 43 0.26 24.32 1.20
C GLU A 43 -1.02 24.06 0.41
N TYR A 44 -1.14 24.65 -0.78
CA TYR A 44 -2.31 24.48 -1.61
C TYR A 44 -2.51 23.03 -2.05
N GLU A 45 -1.45 22.35 -2.50
CA GLU A 45 -1.50 20.93 -2.88
C GLU A 45 -1.78 20.04 -1.68
N TRP A 46 -1.23 20.38 -0.50
CA TRP A 46 -1.55 19.68 0.74
C TRP A 46 -3.04 19.80 1.10
N GLU A 47 -3.63 20.99 1.02
CA GLU A 47 -5.07 21.19 1.26
C GLU A 47 -5.95 20.38 0.30
N LEU A 48 -5.60 20.34 -0.99
CA LEU A 48 -6.31 19.53 -1.97
C LEU A 48 -6.19 18.04 -1.64
N TYR A 49 -4.97 17.60 -1.32
CA TYR A 49 -4.71 16.22 -0.92
C TYR A 49 -5.47 15.83 0.36
N GLN A 50 -5.60 16.73 1.33
CA GLN A 50 -6.36 16.49 2.56
C GLN A 50 -7.85 16.28 2.29
N LYS A 51 -8.43 17.04 1.35
CA LYS A 51 -9.83 16.84 0.94
C LYS A 51 -10.00 15.49 0.24
N TYR A 52 -9.13 15.21 -0.71
CA TYR A 52 -9.12 13.94 -1.43
C TYR A 52 -8.97 12.72 -0.50
N ILE A 53 -8.06 12.78 0.48
CA ILE A 53 -7.89 11.68 1.43
C ILE A 53 -9.05 11.58 2.42
N GLY A 54 -9.69 12.70 2.74
CA GLY A 54 -10.92 12.73 3.54
C GLY A 54 -12.04 11.92 2.88
N GLU A 55 -12.34 12.21 1.61
CA GLU A 55 -13.35 11.47 0.83
C GLU A 55 -13.06 9.97 0.76
N ILE A 56 -11.79 9.60 0.56
CA ILE A 56 -11.38 8.18 0.57
C ILE A 56 -11.57 7.55 1.95
N THR A 57 -11.26 8.28 3.01
CA THR A 57 -11.39 7.81 4.40
C THR A 57 -12.85 7.56 4.75
N ASP A 58 -13.75 8.45 4.33
CA ASP A 58 -15.19 8.32 4.55
C ASP A 58 -15.76 7.12 3.78
N ASN A 59 -15.42 6.99 2.49
CA ASN A 59 -15.82 5.83 1.68
C ASN A 59 -15.33 4.50 2.27
N PHE A 60 -14.08 4.47 2.76
CA PHE A 60 -13.55 3.29 3.43
C PHE A 60 -14.34 2.98 4.70
N LYS A 61 -14.65 3.99 5.51
CA LYS A 61 -15.42 3.82 6.75
C LYS A 61 -16.78 3.20 6.47
N GLU A 62 -17.50 3.71 5.47
CA GLU A 62 -18.80 3.15 5.08
C GLU A 62 -18.70 1.69 4.62
N ALA A 63 -17.69 1.38 3.80
CA ALA A 63 -17.46 0.01 3.33
C ALA A 63 -17.08 -0.93 4.48
N TYR A 64 -16.25 -0.46 5.40
CA TYR A 64 -15.82 -1.21 6.59
C TYR A 64 -16.98 -1.47 7.54
N ASP A 65 -17.84 -0.48 7.78
CA ASP A 65 -19.04 -0.65 8.59
C ASP A 65 -20.02 -1.65 7.98
N LYS A 66 -20.23 -1.60 6.65
CA LYS A 66 -21.01 -2.61 5.93
C LYS A 66 -20.41 -4.01 6.05
N LEU A 67 -19.09 -4.14 5.89
CA LEU A 67 -18.38 -5.41 6.03
C LEU A 67 -18.55 -6.00 7.44
N LYS A 68 -18.47 -5.17 8.49
CA LYS A 68 -18.70 -5.62 9.88
C LYS A 68 -20.11 -6.17 10.08
N VAL A 69 -21.12 -5.54 9.47
CA VAL A 69 -22.51 -6.02 9.55
C VAL A 69 -22.64 -7.38 8.87
N ILE A 70 -22.15 -7.50 7.63
CA ILE A 70 -22.17 -8.75 6.85
C ILE A 70 -21.44 -9.86 7.61
N TYR A 71 -20.27 -9.56 8.18
CA TYR A 71 -19.49 -10.54 8.93
C TYR A 71 -20.26 -11.09 10.15
N LYS A 72 -20.95 -10.21 10.89
CA LYS A 72 -21.81 -10.62 12.02
C LYS A 72 -23.02 -11.46 11.58
N GLU A 73 -23.53 -11.24 10.37
CA GLU A 73 -24.61 -12.07 9.82
C GLU A 73 -24.09 -13.46 9.45
N VAL A 74 -22.92 -13.53 8.80
CA VAL A 74 -22.25 -14.80 8.47
C VAL A 74 -21.93 -15.60 9.75
N GLU A 75 -21.41 -14.94 10.78
CA GLU A 75 -21.10 -15.57 12.07
C GLU A 75 -22.35 -16.23 12.69
N LYS A 76 -23.49 -15.53 12.69
CA LYS A 76 -24.77 -16.08 13.18
C LYS A 76 -25.26 -17.28 12.36
N GLU A 77 -25.11 -17.25 11.04
CA GLU A 77 -25.49 -18.38 10.19
C GLU A 77 -24.60 -19.60 10.46
N ILE A 78 -23.31 -19.39 10.71
CA ILE A 78 -22.38 -20.46 11.11
C ILE A 78 -22.79 -21.05 12.47
N ASP A 79 -23.16 -20.22 13.45
CA ASP A 79 -23.66 -20.67 14.76
C ASP A 79 -24.95 -21.50 14.62
N ASN A 80 -25.88 -21.07 13.75
CA ASN A 80 -27.11 -21.82 13.46
C ASN A 80 -26.83 -23.18 12.82
N VAL A 81 -25.82 -23.24 11.93
CA VAL A 81 -25.35 -24.48 11.30
C VAL A 81 -24.71 -25.41 12.34
N GLU A 82 -23.92 -24.87 13.28
CA GLU A 82 -23.38 -25.67 14.38
C GLU A 82 -24.47 -26.32 15.21
N ALA A 83 -25.51 -25.55 15.58
CA ALA A 83 -26.63 -26.05 16.35
C ALA A 83 -27.46 -27.12 15.63
N SER A 84 -27.53 -27.05 14.28
CA SER A 84 -28.40 -27.92 13.47
C SER A 84 -27.70 -29.15 12.89
N LEU A 85 -26.44 -28.99 12.46
CA LEU A 85 -25.66 -29.98 11.70
C LEU A 85 -24.39 -30.42 12.41
N GLY A 86 -24.05 -29.79 13.55
CA GLY A 86 -22.91 -30.12 14.40
C GLY A 86 -21.62 -29.37 14.06
N ALA A 87 -20.68 -29.40 15.01
CA ALA A 87 -19.43 -28.63 14.97
C ALA A 87 -18.54 -28.88 13.74
N SER A 88 -18.60 -30.08 13.14
CA SER A 88 -17.80 -30.40 11.95
C SER A 88 -18.16 -29.52 10.75
N LYS A 89 -19.45 -29.25 10.52
CA LYS A 89 -19.89 -28.42 9.39
C LYS A 89 -19.67 -26.94 9.63
N ALA A 90 -19.82 -26.48 10.86
CA ALA A 90 -19.47 -25.12 11.24
C ALA A 90 -17.97 -24.84 11.03
N LYS A 91 -17.09 -25.81 11.32
CA LYS A 91 -15.65 -25.68 11.07
C LYS A 91 -15.32 -25.50 9.59
N GLU A 92 -15.91 -26.31 8.70
CA GLU A 92 -15.73 -26.18 7.24
C GLU A 92 -16.17 -24.80 6.74
N MET A 93 -17.28 -24.26 7.26
CA MET A 93 -17.77 -22.93 6.89
C MET A 93 -16.86 -21.81 7.41
N ASN A 94 -16.33 -21.94 8.62
CA ASN A 94 -15.35 -21.00 9.16
C ASN A 94 -14.07 -20.96 8.32
N GLU A 95 -13.54 -22.12 7.93
CA GLU A 95 -12.36 -22.21 7.04
C GLU A 95 -12.63 -21.51 5.71
N PHE A 96 -13.81 -21.74 5.12
CA PHE A 96 -14.20 -21.08 3.87
C PHE A 96 -14.37 -19.56 4.03
N ALA A 97 -14.94 -19.09 5.14
CA ALA A 97 -15.02 -17.66 5.45
C ALA A 97 -13.63 -17.03 5.62
N GLU A 98 -12.69 -17.74 6.27
CA GLU A 98 -11.31 -17.30 6.40
C GLU A 98 -10.60 -17.19 5.05
N GLU A 99 -10.83 -18.14 4.13
CA GLU A 99 -10.30 -18.09 2.76
C GLU A 99 -10.81 -16.87 1.99
N ILE A 100 -12.11 -16.57 2.08
CA ILE A 100 -12.71 -15.39 1.45
C ILE A 100 -12.09 -14.09 2.00
N LEU A 101 -11.82 -14.04 3.30
CA LEU A 101 -11.24 -12.86 3.96
C LEU A 101 -9.72 -12.75 3.82
N LEU A 102 -9.04 -13.79 3.35
CA LEU A 102 -7.60 -13.84 3.23
C LEU A 102 -7.01 -12.65 2.44
N PRO A 103 -7.57 -12.22 1.29
CA PRO A 103 -7.07 -11.04 0.58
C PRO A 103 -7.14 -9.76 1.42
N LEU A 104 -8.17 -9.60 2.25
CA LEU A 104 -8.34 -8.45 3.12
C LEU A 104 -7.30 -8.44 4.26
N LYS A 105 -6.96 -9.63 4.80
CA LYS A 105 -5.91 -9.79 5.81
C LYS A 105 -4.56 -9.26 5.31
N TYR A 106 -4.27 -9.32 4.01
CA TYR A 106 -3.02 -8.78 3.46
C TYR A 106 -3.01 -7.25 3.32
N LEU A 107 -4.18 -6.62 3.19
CA LEU A 107 -4.33 -5.16 3.06
C LEU A 107 -4.34 -4.43 4.41
N VAL A 108 -4.70 -5.15 5.46
CA VAL A 108 -4.78 -4.65 6.83
C VAL A 108 -3.46 -4.89 7.56
N LYS A 109 -2.98 -3.86 8.25
CA LYS A 109 -1.84 -3.91 9.17
C LYS A 109 -2.30 -3.57 10.58
N HIS A 110 -1.59 -4.11 11.56
CA HIS A 110 -1.76 -3.65 12.94
C HIS A 110 -1.34 -2.18 13.07
N SER A 111 -2.06 -1.41 13.89
CA SER A 111 -1.84 0.02 14.14
C SER A 111 -0.40 0.36 14.58
N ALA A 112 0.25 -0.56 15.30
CA ALA A 112 1.65 -0.44 15.71
C ALA A 112 2.64 -0.25 14.55
N PHE A 113 2.33 -0.76 13.36
CA PHE A 113 3.18 -0.66 12.17
C PHE A 113 2.97 0.63 11.37
N ARG A 114 2.25 1.61 11.90
CA ARG A 114 1.98 2.89 11.22
C ARG A 114 3.27 3.66 10.89
N GLU A 115 4.27 3.56 11.75
CA GLU A 115 5.54 4.30 11.58
C GLU A 115 6.51 3.61 10.60
N GLU A 116 6.32 2.31 10.38
CA GLU A 116 7.00 1.57 9.33
C GLU A 116 6.34 1.95 8.00
N GLN A 117 7.00 2.83 7.24
CA GLN A 117 6.57 3.31 5.92
C GLN A 117 6.63 2.20 4.84
N GLU A 118 6.23 0.99 5.17
CA GLU A 118 6.19 -0.16 4.29
C GLU A 118 4.83 -0.24 3.59
N CYS A 119 4.83 -0.29 2.27
CA CYS A 119 3.65 -0.62 1.47
C CYS A 119 3.71 -2.10 1.05
N ARG A 120 2.60 -2.83 1.19
CA ARG A 120 2.45 -4.17 0.60
C ARG A 120 1.68 -4.03 -0.72
N MET A 121 2.31 -4.41 -1.82
CA MET A 121 1.61 -4.64 -3.08
C MET A 121 1.28 -6.12 -3.17
N ILE A 122 -0.01 -6.46 -3.24
CA ILE A 122 -0.47 -7.84 -3.37
C ILE A 122 -1.09 -7.99 -4.75
N TYR A 123 -0.64 -9.00 -5.48
CA TYR A 123 -1.21 -9.43 -6.75
C TYR A 123 -1.51 -10.92 -6.63
N ILE A 124 -2.80 -11.27 -6.64
CA ILE A 124 -3.26 -12.66 -6.57
C ILE A 124 -3.78 -13.02 -7.96
N THR A 125 -3.14 -13.99 -8.60
CA THR A 125 -3.53 -14.49 -9.90
C THR A 125 -3.19 -15.97 -10.02
N SER A 126 -3.70 -16.62 -11.05
CA SER A 126 -3.38 -18.01 -11.34
C SER A 126 -2.07 -18.13 -12.13
N ILE A 127 -1.37 -19.25 -12.00
CA ILE A 127 -0.05 -19.46 -12.60
C ILE A 127 -0.08 -19.58 -14.14
N ASP A 128 -1.25 -19.88 -14.70
CA ASP A 128 -1.50 -20.01 -16.14
C ASP A 128 -1.74 -18.68 -16.85
N ARG A 129 -1.73 -17.58 -16.10
CA ARG A 129 -1.98 -16.24 -16.61
C ARG A 129 -0.76 -15.73 -17.40
N PRO A 130 -0.99 -15.07 -18.56
CA PRO A 130 0.10 -14.66 -19.45
C PRO A 130 1.07 -13.64 -18.82
N GLU A 131 0.65 -12.93 -17.78
CA GLU A 131 1.46 -11.95 -17.05
C GLU A 131 2.45 -12.62 -16.06
N VAL A 132 2.24 -13.90 -15.74
CA VAL A 132 3.10 -14.67 -14.83
C VAL A 132 4.17 -15.39 -15.64
N THR A 133 5.42 -14.97 -15.47
CA THR A 133 6.56 -15.60 -16.12
C THR A 133 7.24 -16.58 -15.18
N MET A 134 7.56 -17.75 -15.70
CA MET A 134 8.35 -18.76 -15.00
C MET A 134 9.67 -18.97 -15.74
N GLU A 135 10.76 -18.48 -15.16
CA GLU A 135 12.11 -18.70 -15.67
C GLU A 135 12.79 -19.87 -14.95
N TYR A 136 13.52 -20.68 -15.73
CA TYR A 136 14.34 -21.81 -15.24
C TYR A 136 13.61 -22.80 -14.31
N GLY A 137 12.27 -22.87 -14.39
CA GLY A 137 11.44 -23.79 -13.61
C GLY A 137 11.33 -23.47 -12.11
N SER A 138 11.90 -22.36 -11.63
CA SER A 138 11.90 -22.00 -10.21
C SER A 138 11.72 -20.51 -9.93
N PHE A 139 11.97 -19.63 -10.90
CA PHE A 139 11.78 -18.19 -10.75
C PHE A 139 10.40 -17.78 -11.27
N LEU A 140 9.49 -17.46 -10.37
CA LEU A 140 8.15 -16.95 -10.69
C LEU A 140 8.12 -15.44 -10.47
N TYR A 141 7.82 -14.67 -11.52
CA TYR A 141 7.71 -13.22 -11.43
C TYR A 141 6.62 -12.67 -12.36
N VAL A 142 6.23 -11.43 -12.12
CA VAL A 142 5.32 -10.67 -12.98
C VAL A 142 6.09 -9.45 -13.47
N GLU A 143 6.10 -9.24 -14.79
CA GLU A 143 6.62 -8.01 -15.34
C GLU A 143 5.57 -6.92 -15.22
N TYR A 144 5.93 -5.80 -14.59
CA TYR A 144 5.07 -4.64 -14.54
C TYR A 144 5.02 -3.99 -15.92
N GLU A 145 3.82 -3.77 -16.43
CA GLU A 145 3.58 -3.05 -17.69
C GLU A 145 4.29 -1.68 -17.74
N PRO A 146 4.24 -0.82 -16.69
CA PRO A 146 5.07 0.37 -16.65
C PRO A 146 6.54 0.02 -16.39
N SER A 147 7.42 0.47 -17.28
CA SER A 147 8.86 0.40 -17.09
C SER A 147 9.26 1.13 -15.81
N VAL A 148 9.73 0.38 -14.81
CA VAL A 148 10.24 0.95 -13.56
C VAL A 148 11.32 1.98 -13.87
N LYS A 149 12.21 1.66 -14.82
CA LYS A 149 13.34 2.49 -15.26
C LYS A 149 12.91 3.88 -15.73
N GLU A 150 11.76 4.00 -16.39
CA GLU A 150 11.23 5.28 -16.90
C GLU A 150 10.61 6.16 -15.80
N HIS A 151 10.23 5.57 -14.67
CA HIS A 151 9.55 6.24 -13.57
C HIS A 151 10.46 6.47 -12.35
N LEU A 152 11.75 6.17 -12.47
CA LEU A 152 12.74 6.47 -11.44
C LEU A 152 13.18 7.93 -11.56
N ASP A 153 13.18 8.65 -10.44
CA ASP A 153 13.70 10.02 -10.35
C ASP A 153 15.17 10.04 -9.91
N LYS A 154 15.50 9.27 -8.86
CA LYS A 154 16.87 9.17 -8.33
C LYS A 154 17.04 7.89 -7.50
N ILE A 155 18.24 7.29 -7.53
CA ILE A 155 18.62 6.19 -6.64
C ILE A 155 19.65 6.69 -5.63
N TYR A 156 19.40 6.43 -4.34
CA TYR A 156 20.37 6.65 -3.27
C TYR A 156 20.91 5.32 -2.76
N ILE A 157 22.23 5.15 -2.84
CA ILE A 157 22.94 3.95 -2.37
C ILE A 157 23.62 4.25 -1.04
N ALA A 158 23.44 3.40 -0.04
CA ALA A 158 24.14 3.53 1.23
C ALA A 158 25.67 3.32 1.05
N PRO A 159 26.54 3.95 1.85
CA PRO A 159 27.99 3.80 1.72
C PRO A 159 28.48 2.33 1.68
N ALA A 160 27.88 1.45 2.48
CA ALA A 160 28.21 0.02 2.50
C ALA A 160 27.85 -0.72 1.19
N ALA A 161 26.89 -0.19 0.43
CA ALA A 161 26.41 -0.76 -0.83
C ALA A 161 27.07 -0.12 -2.07
N LEU A 162 28.12 0.70 -1.90
CA LEU A 162 28.80 1.40 -3.00
C LEU A 162 29.25 0.49 -4.14
N HIS A 163 29.58 -0.76 -3.83
CA HIS A 163 29.98 -1.76 -4.81
C HIS A 163 28.88 -2.09 -5.84
N HIS A 164 27.61 -1.85 -5.52
CA HIS A 164 26.49 -1.99 -6.47
C HIS A 164 26.29 -0.77 -7.37
N LYS A 165 26.95 0.37 -7.12
CA LYS A 165 26.75 1.60 -7.92
C LYS A 165 26.97 1.35 -9.41
N ARG A 166 28.07 0.67 -9.76
CA ARG A 166 28.39 0.37 -11.17
C ARG A 166 27.34 -0.50 -11.86
N TYR A 167 26.70 -1.40 -11.11
CA TYR A 167 25.62 -2.24 -11.63
C TYR A 167 24.40 -1.39 -11.98
N PHE A 168 23.97 -0.49 -11.09
CA PHE A 168 22.88 0.44 -11.36
C PHE A 168 23.21 1.43 -12.48
N ASP A 169 24.42 2.00 -12.50
CA ASP A 169 24.86 2.88 -13.60
C ASP A 169 24.76 2.15 -14.96
N HIS A 170 25.10 0.86 -15.02
CA HIS A 170 24.98 0.07 -16.24
C HIS A 170 23.52 -0.21 -16.63
N LEU A 171 22.69 -0.61 -15.66
CA LEU A 171 21.26 -0.87 -15.90
C LEU A 171 20.50 0.39 -16.34
N LEU A 172 20.89 1.54 -15.80
CA LEU A 172 20.23 2.83 -16.03
C LEU A 172 20.87 3.66 -17.14
N LYS A 173 21.88 3.14 -17.85
CA LYS A 173 22.62 3.88 -18.90
C LYS A 173 21.77 4.55 -19.98
N ASP A 174 20.55 4.07 -20.19
CA ASP A 174 19.61 4.56 -21.22
C ASP A 174 18.58 5.57 -20.67
N VAL A 175 18.62 5.89 -19.36
CA VAL A 175 17.75 6.89 -18.72
C VAL A 175 18.58 7.86 -17.88
N ASP A 176 18.13 9.11 -17.79
CA ASP A 176 18.79 10.15 -17.00
C ASP A 176 18.39 10.06 -15.52
N VAL A 177 18.75 8.94 -14.87
CA VAL A 177 18.45 8.67 -13.46
C VAL A 177 19.76 8.68 -12.66
N PRO A 178 20.02 9.72 -11.85
CA PRO A 178 21.23 9.80 -11.06
C PRO A 178 21.28 8.71 -9.97
N VAL A 179 22.43 8.05 -9.86
CA VAL A 179 22.74 7.09 -8.78
C VAL A 179 23.78 7.72 -7.86
N GLU A 180 23.34 8.16 -6.69
CA GLU A 180 24.14 8.91 -5.73
C GLU A 180 24.42 8.12 -4.46
N VAL A 181 25.57 8.37 -3.83
CA VAL A 181 25.85 7.84 -2.50
C VAL A 181 25.10 8.70 -1.49
N SER A 182 24.29 8.06 -0.65
CA SER A 182 23.58 8.74 0.43
C SER A 182 24.59 9.31 1.43
N GLY A 183 24.69 10.64 1.51
CA GLY A 183 25.42 11.36 2.55
C GLY A 183 24.69 11.46 3.89
N ASN A 184 23.54 10.80 4.03
CA ASN A 184 22.74 10.84 5.24
C ASN A 184 23.41 10.04 6.37
N VAL A 185 23.88 10.74 7.40
CA VAL A 185 24.57 10.19 8.58
C VAL A 185 23.65 9.51 9.60
N PHE A 186 22.32 9.55 9.38
CA PHE A 186 21.32 8.97 10.28
C PHE A 186 20.79 7.61 9.81
N ARG A 187 21.54 6.89 8.97
CA ARG A 187 21.29 5.48 8.63
C ARG A 187 22.53 4.65 8.87
#